data_AF-A0A521W746-F1
#
_entry.id   AF-A0A521W746-F1
#
_cell.length_a   1.000
_cell.length_b   1.000
_cell.length_c   1.000
_cell.angle_alpha   90.00
_cell.angle_beta   90.00
_cell.angle_gamma   90.00
#
_symmetry.space_group_name_H-M   'P 1'
#
loop_
_entity.id
_entity.type
_entity.pdbx_description
1 polymer ?
#
loop_
_entity_poly.entity_id
_entity_poly.type
_entity_poly.pdbx_seq_one_letter_code
_entity_poly.pdbx_strand_id
1 'polypeptide(L)'
;MKRVDDFRLQLGERELVPIMIGGMGVDISAAALALEGARLGGIGHISDAMVPTVSDRHFQTRFVSEKAKLFKYNAASSDKSKVLFDLGRLAEATQNHVGRTMAAKRGDGLIFINCMEKLTMNAPRETLRVRLRSALDAG
;
A
#
# COMPACT_ATOMS: atom_id res chain seq x y z
N MET A 1 -34.67 -7.85 -15.65
CA MET A 1 -34.08 -8.00 -14.31
C MET A 1 -32.96 -6.99 -14.17
N LYS A 2 -32.90 -6.24 -13.07
CA LYS A 2 -31.84 -5.23 -12.85
C LYS A 2 -30.48 -5.91 -12.61
N ARG A 3 -29.40 -5.29 -13.06
CA ARG A 3 -28.00 -5.73 -12.91
C ARG A 3 -27.21 -4.70 -12.12
N VAL A 4 -26.06 -5.10 -11.57
CA VAL A 4 -25.18 -4.19 -10.82
C VAL A 4 -24.77 -2.97 -11.67
N ASP A 5 -24.58 -3.18 -12.97
CA ASP A 5 -24.20 -2.12 -13.90
C ASP A 5 -25.28 -1.06 -14.12
N ASP A 6 -26.55 -1.32 -13.74
CA ASP A 6 -27.64 -0.33 -13.82
C ASP A 6 -27.55 0.74 -12.71
N PHE A 7 -26.60 0.60 -11.76
CA PHE A 7 -26.45 1.47 -10.58
C PHE A 7 -25.10 2.17 -10.55
N ARG A 8 -24.69 2.72 -11.71
CA ARG A 8 -23.39 3.36 -11.91
C ARG A 8 -23.07 4.42 -10.84
N LEU A 9 -21.83 4.40 -10.34
CA LEU A 9 -21.29 5.37 -9.39
C LEU A 9 -20.55 6.47 -10.14
N GLN A 10 -20.96 7.73 -9.95
CA GLN A 10 -20.22 8.89 -10.45
C GLN A 10 -19.23 9.39 -9.39
N LEU A 11 -17.94 9.40 -9.70
CA LEU A 11 -16.89 9.96 -8.86
C LEU A 11 -16.07 10.97 -9.67
N GLY A 12 -16.35 12.26 -9.46
CA GLY A 12 -15.82 13.33 -10.32
C GLY A 12 -16.28 13.12 -11.76
N GLU A 13 -15.34 13.03 -12.70
CA GLU A 13 -15.61 12.79 -14.13
C GLU A 13 -15.66 11.29 -14.49
N ARG A 14 -15.46 10.39 -13.53
CA ARG A 14 -15.45 8.93 -13.76
C ARG A 14 -16.79 8.31 -13.43
N GLU A 15 -17.29 7.48 -14.33
CA GLU A 15 -18.43 6.60 -14.09
C GLU A 15 -17.94 5.16 -13.87
N LEU A 16 -18.33 4.54 -12.76
CA LEU A 16 -17.78 3.27 -12.27
C LEU A 16 -18.87 2.25 -11.96
N VAL A 17 -18.52 0.96 -12.01
CA VAL A 17 -19.34 -0.07 -11.39
C VAL A 17 -19.38 0.24 -9.88
N PRO A 18 -20.53 0.20 -9.20
CA PRO A 18 -20.67 0.57 -7.79
C PRO A 18 -20.11 -0.52 -6.84
N ILE A 19 -18.93 -1.05 -7.14
CA ILE A 19 -18.22 -2.05 -6.35
C ILE A 19 -16.88 -1.46 -5.94
N MET A 20 -16.63 -1.45 -4.63
CA MET A 20 -15.38 -1.06 -4.03
C MET A 20 -14.81 -2.21 -3.21
N ILE A 21 -13.64 -2.69 -3.58
CA ILE A 21 -12.91 -3.71 -2.83
C ILE A 21 -12.09 -2.99 -1.76
N GLY A 22 -12.37 -3.32 -0.50
CA GLY A 22 -11.75 -2.67 0.65
C GLY A 22 -10.25 -2.96 0.82
N GLY A 23 -9.56 -2.00 1.42
CA GLY A 23 -8.15 -2.08 1.78
C GLY A 23 -7.93 -2.62 3.20
N MET A 24 -7.56 -3.89 3.38
CA MET A 24 -7.13 -4.47 4.66
C MET A 24 -5.61 -4.61 4.71
N GLY A 25 -5.04 -4.50 5.92
CA GLY A 25 -3.60 -4.65 6.14
C GLY A 25 -3.09 -6.08 5.95
N VAL A 26 -1.78 -6.27 6.16
CA VAL A 26 -1.12 -7.59 6.19
C VAL A 26 -1.23 -8.38 4.87
N ASP A 27 -1.05 -7.70 3.73
CA ASP A 27 -1.04 -8.32 2.39
C ASP A 27 -2.38 -8.98 1.97
N ILE A 28 -3.48 -8.64 2.66
CA ILE A 28 -4.83 -9.09 2.28
C ILE A 28 -5.38 -8.24 1.12
N SER A 29 -5.02 -6.96 1.07
CA SER A 29 -5.24 -6.10 -0.10
C SER A 29 -4.13 -6.23 -1.13
N ALA A 30 -4.02 -7.45 -1.65
CA ALA A 30 -3.06 -7.79 -2.68
C ALA A 30 -3.34 -7.00 -3.97
N ALA A 31 -2.28 -6.56 -4.64
CA ALA A 31 -2.35 -5.84 -5.90
C ALA A 31 -3.21 -6.58 -6.94
N ALA A 32 -3.15 -7.91 -6.99
CA ALA A 32 -3.91 -8.72 -7.94
C ALA A 32 -5.44 -8.54 -7.81
N LEU A 33 -5.96 -8.49 -6.58
CA LEU A 33 -7.39 -8.31 -6.34
C LEU A 33 -7.82 -6.87 -6.68
N ALA A 34 -7.01 -5.88 -6.29
CA ALA A 34 -7.28 -4.49 -6.62
C ALA A 34 -7.30 -4.26 -8.15
N LEU A 35 -6.34 -4.86 -8.85
CA LEU A 35 -6.24 -4.83 -10.32
C LEU A 35 -7.47 -5.45 -10.98
N GLU A 36 -7.98 -6.57 -10.46
CA GLU A 36 -9.17 -7.19 -11.03
C GLU A 36 -10.43 -6.35 -10.80
N GLY A 37 -10.57 -5.75 -9.61
CA GLY A 37 -11.65 -4.79 -9.33
C GLY A 37 -11.63 -3.60 -10.29
N ALA A 38 -10.44 -3.03 -10.55
CA ALA A 38 -10.26 -1.94 -11.49
C ALA A 38 -10.52 -2.37 -12.95
N ARG A 39 -10.09 -3.58 -13.35
CA ARG A 39 -10.31 -4.14 -14.68
C ARG A 39 -11.80 -4.30 -15.01
N LEU A 40 -12.59 -4.64 -14.00
CA LEU A 40 -14.05 -4.77 -14.09
C LEU A 40 -14.79 -3.42 -13.98
N GLY A 41 -14.06 -2.30 -13.90
CA GLY A 41 -14.65 -0.95 -13.85
C GLY A 41 -15.05 -0.48 -12.45
N GLY A 42 -14.70 -1.22 -11.40
CA GLY A 42 -14.90 -0.82 -10.00
C GLY A 42 -13.68 -0.13 -9.39
N ILE A 43 -13.62 -0.09 -8.06
CA ILE A 43 -12.51 0.51 -7.31
C ILE A 43 -11.80 -0.59 -6.50
N GLY A 44 -10.50 -0.77 -6.72
CA GLY A 44 -9.65 -1.67 -5.96
C GLY A 44 -8.75 -0.92 -4.98
N HIS A 45 -8.57 -1.42 -3.76
CA HIS A 45 -7.63 -0.85 -2.79
C HIS A 45 -6.38 -1.72 -2.61
N ILE A 46 -5.21 -1.10 -2.57
CA ILE A 46 -3.97 -1.65 -2.02
C ILE A 46 -3.67 -1.07 -0.64
N SER A 47 -2.74 -1.66 0.12
CA SER A 47 -2.37 -1.19 1.47
C SER A 47 -0.87 -1.22 1.70
N ASP A 48 -0.34 -0.20 2.38
CA ASP A 48 1.08 -0.08 2.70
C ASP A 48 1.45 -0.49 4.15
N ALA A 49 0.50 -1.06 4.91
CA ALA A 49 0.64 -1.36 6.34
C ALA A 49 1.87 -2.22 6.69
N MET A 50 2.34 -3.02 5.73
CA MET A 50 3.59 -3.78 5.82
C MET A 50 4.38 -3.71 4.51
N VAL A 51 4.44 -2.54 3.87
CA VAL A 51 5.09 -2.40 2.57
C VAL A 51 6.54 -2.91 2.53
N PRO A 52 7.37 -2.85 3.60
CA PRO A 52 8.69 -3.49 3.59
C PRO A 52 8.62 -5.03 3.49
N THR A 53 7.64 -5.66 4.15
CA THR A 53 7.43 -7.11 4.07
C THR A 53 6.92 -7.53 2.70
N VAL A 54 5.97 -6.76 2.15
CA VAL A 54 5.47 -6.96 0.77
C VAL A 54 6.64 -6.83 -0.21
N SER A 55 7.52 -5.85 0.00
CA SER A 55 8.70 -5.67 -0.83
C SER A 55 9.67 -6.84 -0.76
N ASP A 56 9.95 -7.35 0.45
CA ASP A 56 10.83 -8.51 0.61
C ASP A 56 10.25 -9.75 -0.09
N ARG A 57 8.91 -9.90 -0.09
CA ARG A 57 8.21 -11.02 -0.73
C ARG A 57 8.15 -10.92 -2.26
N HIS A 58 7.90 -9.73 -2.80
CA HIS A 58 7.56 -9.55 -4.22
C HIS A 58 8.67 -8.89 -5.05
N PHE A 59 9.60 -8.18 -4.42
CA PHE A 59 10.63 -7.38 -5.11
C PHE A 59 12.05 -7.78 -4.70
N GLN A 60 12.23 -8.94 -4.07
CA GLN A 60 13.54 -9.50 -3.68
C GLN A 60 14.37 -8.57 -2.78
N THR A 61 13.72 -7.66 -2.05
CA THR A 61 14.38 -6.80 -1.06
C THR A 61 14.65 -7.58 0.24
N ARG A 62 15.39 -6.96 1.16
CA ARG A 62 15.72 -7.55 2.48
C ARG A 62 15.48 -6.59 3.63
N PHE A 63 14.59 -5.61 3.45
CA PHE A 63 14.38 -4.49 4.35
C PHE A 63 14.02 -4.92 5.77
N VAL A 64 13.18 -5.94 5.93
CA VAL A 64 12.78 -6.43 7.26
C VAL A 64 13.96 -7.14 7.93
N SER A 65 14.62 -8.05 7.20
CA SER A 65 15.73 -8.83 7.76
C SER A 65 16.94 -7.96 8.13
N GLU A 66 17.21 -6.92 7.35
CA GLU A 66 18.31 -5.99 7.59
C GLU A 66 18.00 -5.02 8.72
N LYS A 67 16.76 -4.53 8.84
CA LYS A 67 16.31 -3.78 10.02
C LYS A 67 16.44 -4.63 11.29
N ALA A 68 16.03 -5.90 11.23
CA ALA A 68 16.15 -6.83 12.35
C ALA A 68 17.62 -7.07 12.75
N LYS A 69 18.53 -7.19 11.77
CA LYS A 69 19.98 -7.29 12.02
C LYS A 69 20.54 -6.03 12.66
N LEU A 70 20.19 -4.85 12.13
CA LEU A 70 20.65 -3.55 12.63
C LEU A 70 20.25 -3.34 14.10
N PHE A 71 19.01 -3.67 14.44
CA PHE A 71 18.47 -3.47 15.80
C PHE A 71 18.50 -4.75 16.65
N LYS A 72 19.31 -5.76 16.31
CA LYS A 72 19.42 -7.02 17.07
C LYS A 72 19.79 -6.77 18.53
N TYR A 73 20.66 -5.80 18.79
CA TYR A 73 21.05 -5.38 20.14
C TYR A 73 19.86 -4.88 20.98
N ASN A 74 18.81 -4.38 20.32
CA ASN A 74 17.62 -3.83 20.94
C ASN A 74 16.48 -4.86 21.05
N ALA A 75 16.69 -6.13 20.70
CA ALA A 75 15.62 -7.14 20.61
C ALA A 75 14.95 -7.41 21.97
N ALA A 76 15.72 -7.52 23.05
CA ALA A 76 15.23 -7.82 24.39
C ALA A 76 14.80 -6.58 25.21
N SER A 77 15.11 -5.37 24.74
CA SER A 77 14.73 -4.13 25.44
C SER A 77 13.21 -3.90 25.38
N SER A 78 12.62 -3.43 26.47
CA SER A 78 11.25 -2.90 26.47
C SER A 78 11.18 -1.52 25.79
N ASP A 79 12.24 -0.72 25.90
CA ASP A 79 12.36 0.55 25.21
C ASP A 79 12.78 0.33 23.74
N LYS A 80 11.86 0.60 22.83
CA LYS A 80 12.08 0.53 21.38
C LYS A 80 12.29 1.89 20.73
N SER A 81 12.44 2.98 21.48
CA SER A 81 12.56 4.36 20.96
C SER A 81 13.61 4.55 19.85
N LYS A 82 14.71 3.77 19.91
CA LYS A 82 15.79 3.78 18.91
C LYS A 82 15.47 3.02 17.62
N VAL A 83 14.43 2.18 17.59
CA VAL A 83 14.08 1.35 16.43
C VAL A 83 13.28 2.18 15.43
N LEU A 84 13.96 2.71 14.41
CA LEU A 84 13.35 3.54 13.38
C LEU A 84 13.13 2.76 12.08
N PHE A 85 12.24 3.27 11.23
CA PHE A 85 12.25 2.89 9.81
C PHE A 85 13.36 3.65 9.08
N ASP A 86 13.97 2.97 8.13
CA ASP A 86 14.79 3.64 7.12
C ASP A 86 13.84 4.31 6.12
N LEU A 87 13.91 5.64 6.02
CA LEU A 87 13.01 6.42 5.17
C LEU A 87 13.25 6.18 3.68
N GLY A 88 14.50 5.89 3.27
CA GLY A 88 14.82 5.58 1.88
C GLY A 88 14.23 4.24 1.46
N ARG A 89 14.39 3.22 2.30
CA ARG A 89 13.80 1.89 2.07
C ARG A 89 12.27 1.94 2.10
N LEU A 90 11.69 2.78 2.96
CA LEU A 90 10.25 2.98 2.99
C LEU A 90 9.75 3.61 1.68
N ALA A 91 10.44 4.63 1.18
CA ALA A 91 10.14 5.27 -0.10
C ALA A 91 10.22 4.26 -1.25
N GLU A 92 11.30 3.50 -1.33
CA GLU A 92 11.52 2.47 -2.35
C GLU A 92 10.45 1.37 -2.30
N ALA A 93 10.13 0.87 -1.10
CA ALA A 93 9.09 -0.13 -0.91
C ALA A 93 7.72 0.39 -1.40
N THR A 94 7.36 1.63 -1.06
CA THR A 94 6.12 2.27 -1.52
C THR A 94 6.11 2.45 -3.03
N GLN A 95 7.19 2.96 -3.64
CA GLN A 95 7.29 3.14 -5.09
C GLN A 95 7.19 1.82 -5.84
N ASN A 96 7.83 0.76 -5.35
CA ASN A 96 7.71 -0.57 -5.94
C ASN A 96 6.27 -1.08 -5.85
N HIS A 97 5.63 -0.97 -4.68
CA HIS A 97 4.28 -1.49 -4.49
C HIS A 97 3.24 -0.73 -5.33
N VAL A 98 3.23 0.60 -5.25
CA VAL A 98 2.27 1.46 -5.98
C VAL A 98 2.59 1.44 -7.46
N GLY A 99 3.84 1.73 -7.85
CA GLY A 99 4.23 1.87 -9.25
C GLY A 99 4.04 0.58 -10.05
N ARG A 100 4.35 -0.60 -9.48
CA ARG A 100 4.09 -1.89 -10.15
C ARG A 100 2.59 -2.18 -10.27
N THR A 101 1.79 -1.79 -9.28
CA THR A 101 0.33 -1.94 -9.34
C THR A 101 -0.23 -1.03 -10.43
N MET A 102 0.14 0.25 -10.44
CA MET A 102 -0.36 1.21 -11.42
C MET A 102 0.09 0.86 -12.85
N ALA A 103 1.33 0.42 -13.04
CA ALA A 103 1.82 -0.05 -14.34
C ALA A 103 1.07 -1.30 -14.86
N ALA A 104 0.55 -2.14 -13.96
CA ALA A 104 -0.22 -3.32 -14.32
C ALA A 104 -1.73 -3.05 -14.50
N LYS A 105 -2.21 -1.86 -14.12
CA LYS A 105 -3.62 -1.48 -14.19
C LYS A 105 -4.13 -1.55 -15.62
N ARG A 106 -5.31 -2.16 -15.79
CA ARG A 106 -6.06 -2.20 -17.04
C ARG A 106 -7.52 -1.82 -16.75
N GLY A 107 -8.22 -1.34 -17.76
CA GLY A 107 -9.60 -0.87 -17.63
C GLY A 107 -9.74 0.48 -16.93
N ASP A 108 -10.97 0.97 -16.90
CA ASP A 108 -11.31 2.33 -16.48
C ASP A 108 -11.58 2.47 -14.98
N GLY A 109 -11.62 1.36 -14.24
CA GLY A 109 -11.76 1.37 -12.79
C GLY A 109 -10.59 2.06 -12.09
N LEU A 110 -10.69 2.26 -10.78
CA LEU A 110 -9.69 3.02 -10.01
C LEU A 110 -8.90 2.13 -9.06
N ILE A 111 -7.66 2.53 -8.77
CA ILE A 111 -6.83 1.95 -7.72
C ILE A 111 -6.65 3.01 -6.63
N PHE A 112 -7.06 2.68 -5.43
CA PHE A 112 -6.87 3.50 -4.24
C PHE A 112 -5.83 2.84 -3.33
N ILE A 113 -5.24 3.62 -2.43
CA ILE A 113 -4.28 3.14 -1.44
C ILE A 113 -4.70 3.54 -0.03
N ASN A 114 -4.70 2.56 0.87
CA ASN A 114 -4.78 2.81 2.30
C ASN A 114 -3.38 3.03 2.84
N CYS A 115 -3.02 4.30 3.07
CA CYS A 115 -1.80 4.71 3.74
C CYS A 115 -1.95 4.57 5.26
N MET A 116 -1.36 3.52 5.81
CA MET A 116 -1.47 3.06 7.18
C MET A 116 -0.19 3.40 7.95
N GLU A 117 -0.25 4.45 8.76
CA GLU A 117 0.81 4.76 9.71
C GLU A 117 0.43 4.32 11.13
N LYS A 118 1.34 3.65 11.81
CA LYS A 118 1.15 3.25 13.21
C LYS A 118 1.66 4.38 14.09
N LEU A 119 0.75 5.10 14.73
CA LEU A 119 1.06 6.27 15.57
C LEU A 119 2.00 5.97 16.75
N THR A 120 2.12 4.70 17.14
CA THR A 120 3.02 4.24 18.20
C THR A 120 4.39 3.77 17.70
N MET A 121 4.65 3.86 16.39
CA MET A 121 6.00 3.69 15.85
C MET A 121 6.80 4.98 15.96
N ASN A 122 8.12 4.85 16.11
CA ASN A 122 9.00 6.02 16.19
C ASN A 122 9.01 6.79 14.86
N ALA A 123 8.96 8.13 14.97
CA ALA A 123 8.93 9.09 13.85
C ALA A 123 7.71 8.97 12.89
N PRO A 124 6.46 8.92 13.41
CA PRO A 124 5.28 8.66 12.59
C PRO A 124 4.99 9.79 11.58
N ARG A 125 5.37 11.03 11.89
CA ARG A 125 5.21 12.17 10.98
C ARG A 125 6.11 12.03 9.75
N GLU A 126 7.36 11.64 9.97
CA GLU A 126 8.37 11.48 8.94
C GLU A 126 8.04 10.29 8.03
N THR A 127 7.64 9.16 8.60
CA THR A 127 7.25 7.98 7.83
C THR A 127 5.94 8.19 7.06
N LEU A 128 4.92 8.82 7.66
CA LEU A 128 3.69 9.17 6.95
C LEU A 128 3.96 10.10 5.76
N ARG A 129 4.79 11.12 5.96
CA ARG A 129 5.19 12.05 4.89
C ARG A 129 5.83 11.31 3.71
N VAL A 130 6.73 10.37 3.99
CA VAL A 130 7.39 9.57 2.95
C VAL A 130 6.39 8.69 2.23
N ARG A 131 5.55 7.93 2.95
CA ARG A 131 4.53 7.06 2.36
C ARG A 131 3.62 7.81 1.40
N LEU A 132 3.07 8.96 1.83
CA LEU A 132 2.16 9.77 1.01
C LEU A 132 2.85 10.31 -0.24
N ARG A 133 4.04 10.90 -0.11
CA ARG A 133 4.78 11.45 -1.26
C ARG A 133 5.16 10.36 -2.25
N SER A 134 5.76 9.27 -1.77
CA SER A 134 6.20 8.18 -2.63
C SER A 134 5.04 7.45 -3.30
N ALA A 135 3.86 7.39 -2.68
CA ALA A 135 2.66 6.87 -3.33
C ALA A 135 2.17 7.80 -4.44
N LEU A 136 2.07 9.11 -4.18
CA LEU A 136 1.65 10.10 -5.18
C LEU A 136 2.63 10.17 -6.36
N ASP A 137 3.93 10.07 -6.12
CA ASP A 137 4.96 10.07 -7.16
C ASP A 137 4.87 8.82 -8.06
N ALA A 138 4.35 7.70 -7.53
CA ALA A 138 4.31 6.42 -8.22
C ALA A 138 3.01 6.16 -9.01
N GLY A 139 1.97 6.98 -8.81
CA GLY A 139 0.73 6.95 -9.59
C GLY A 139 -0.54 6.77 -8.79
#